data_AF-A0A178MWY3-F1
#
_entry.id   AF-A0A178MWY3-F1
#
_cell.length_a   1.000
_cell.length_b   1.000
_cell.length_c   1.000
_cell.angle_alpha   90.00
_cell.angle_beta   90.00
_cell.angle_gamma   90.00
#
_symmetry.space_group_name_H-M   'P 1'
#
loop_
_entity.id
_entity.type
_entity.pdbx_description
1 polymer ?
#
loop_
_entity_poly.entity_id
_entity_poly.type
_entity_poly.pdbx_seq_one_letter_code
_entity_poly.pdbx_strand_id
1 'polypeptide(L)'
;MASLTALLAERIRLGGPVAVADFMAEALFHPELGYYTSREPFGAQGDFTTAPEISQMFGEMIGLWAIVAWQMLGSPERLVFVELGPGRGTLMSDMLRTIANVGACRAALEIWLVEASPRLAARQAQTLVGHDIHWAERFDDLPDGPMVLVANELFDALPIRQHVHHQGRWHERMVNLEAPGFAFTAGPHSRPDLPDALLDDAPDGAIAETCPAGRTLAAAIGARIARQPGLALVIDYGHPRSALGETLQAVSRHRFHPVLEAPGSADLTAHVDFEALAQAAMPARAWGTVTQGEFLKRLGIETRAALLAQAGGPKVSADIAGQLRRLIDSDEMGTLFKVLALAHPALPAPPGFVG
;
A
#
# COMPACT_ATOMS: atom_id res chain seq x y z
N MET A 1 16.35 22.13 -17.54
CA MET A 1 15.09 21.90 -16.81
C MET A 1 15.39 22.07 -15.33
N ALA A 2 14.50 22.71 -14.56
CA ALA A 2 14.67 22.80 -13.11
C ALA A 2 14.57 21.40 -12.50
N SER A 3 15.45 21.07 -11.55
CA SER A 3 15.31 19.84 -10.75
C SER A 3 14.25 20.04 -9.67
N LEU A 4 13.67 18.95 -9.16
CA LEU A 4 12.71 19.02 -8.07
C LEU A 4 13.34 19.65 -6.81
N THR A 5 14.63 19.38 -6.58
CA THR A 5 15.45 20.07 -5.56
C THR A 5 15.40 21.59 -5.71
N ALA A 6 15.58 22.12 -6.93
CA ALA A 6 15.59 23.55 -7.16
C ALA A 6 14.20 24.17 -6.92
N LEU A 7 13.14 23.50 -7.36
CA LEU A 7 11.75 23.94 -7.16
C LEU A 7 11.35 23.96 -5.68
N LEU A 8 11.62 22.86 -4.95
CA LEU A 8 11.36 22.80 -3.51
C LEU A 8 12.18 23.83 -2.74
N ALA A 9 13.44 24.04 -3.12
CA ALA A 9 14.27 25.05 -2.50
C ALA A 9 13.73 26.48 -2.76
N GLU A 10 13.24 26.76 -3.97
CA GLU A 10 12.61 28.05 -4.26
C GLU A 10 11.30 28.24 -3.48
N ARG A 11 10.45 27.21 -3.41
CA ARG A 11 9.23 27.21 -2.61
C ARG A 11 9.52 27.51 -1.14
N ILE A 12 10.55 26.87 -0.56
CA ILE A 12 10.94 27.11 0.82
C ILE A 12 11.51 28.51 1.04
N ARG A 13 12.32 29.03 0.09
CA ARG A 13 12.85 30.41 0.18
C ARG A 13 11.74 31.47 0.17
N LEU A 14 10.69 31.25 -0.60
CA LEU A 14 9.59 32.22 -0.77
C LEU A 14 8.48 32.05 0.28
N GLY A 15 8.19 30.82 0.70
CA GLY A 15 7.05 30.48 1.54
C GLY A 15 7.38 29.97 2.95
N GLY A 16 8.67 29.77 3.26
CA GLY A 16 9.11 29.14 4.50
C GLY A 16 9.11 27.59 4.44
N PRO A 17 9.40 26.92 5.56
CA PRO A 17 9.46 25.46 5.63
C PRO A 17 8.18 24.78 5.14
N VAL A 18 8.31 23.62 4.48
CA VAL A 18 7.17 22.81 4.00
C VAL A 18 6.95 21.61 4.91
N ALA A 19 5.72 21.10 5.03
CA ALA A 19 5.47 19.92 5.84
C ALA A 19 6.17 18.69 5.24
N VAL A 20 6.52 17.71 6.06
CA VAL A 20 7.06 16.42 5.56
C VAL A 20 6.10 15.76 4.58
N ALA A 21 4.79 15.87 4.82
CA ALA A 21 3.75 15.40 3.89
C ALA A 21 3.85 16.08 2.51
N ASP A 22 4.04 17.40 2.47
CA ASP A 22 4.16 18.13 1.21
C ASP A 22 5.44 17.75 0.47
N PHE A 23 6.56 17.61 1.19
CA PHE A 23 7.83 17.16 0.62
C PHE A 23 7.69 15.75 0.02
N MET A 24 7.09 14.81 0.75
CA MET A 24 6.86 13.44 0.31
C MET A 24 5.94 13.39 -0.92
N ALA A 25 4.84 14.15 -0.90
CA ALA A 25 3.90 14.23 -2.03
C ALA A 25 4.59 14.72 -3.31
N GLU A 26 5.40 15.77 -3.23
CA GLU A 26 6.12 16.31 -4.37
C GLU A 26 7.21 15.34 -4.85
N ALA A 27 7.98 14.76 -3.92
CA ALA A 27 9.01 13.77 -4.24
C ALA A 27 8.45 12.54 -4.97
N LEU A 28 7.27 12.05 -4.57
CA LEU A 28 6.68 10.86 -5.16
C LEU A 28 5.85 11.15 -6.42
N PHE A 29 5.05 12.23 -6.39
CA PHE A 29 3.94 12.44 -7.33
C PHE A 29 3.99 13.76 -8.09
N HIS A 30 5.06 14.57 -7.99
CA HIS A 30 5.16 15.78 -8.81
C HIS A 30 4.89 15.46 -10.29
N PRO A 31 4.02 16.22 -10.99
CA PRO A 31 3.50 15.85 -12.32
C PRO A 31 4.54 15.62 -13.41
N GLU A 32 5.74 16.17 -13.24
CA GLU A 32 6.85 16.01 -14.21
C GLU A 32 8.10 15.34 -13.62
N LEU A 33 8.29 15.43 -12.30
CA LEU A 33 9.58 15.18 -11.64
C LEU A 33 9.45 14.23 -10.44
N GLY A 34 8.23 13.82 -10.11
CA GLY A 34 7.98 12.85 -9.05
C GLY A 34 8.57 11.50 -9.43
N TYR A 35 8.91 10.71 -8.41
CA TYR A 35 9.46 9.37 -8.55
C TYR A 35 8.58 8.47 -9.43
N TYR A 36 7.29 8.36 -9.14
CA TYR A 36 6.34 7.51 -9.88
C TYR A 36 5.97 8.09 -11.26
N THR A 37 6.22 9.38 -11.49
CA THR A 37 5.97 10.05 -12.77
C THR A 37 7.14 9.86 -13.73
N SER A 38 8.37 10.08 -13.26
CA SER A 38 9.56 10.26 -14.10
C SER A 38 10.44 9.02 -14.23
N ARG A 39 10.24 7.98 -13.40
CA ARG A 39 11.11 6.77 -13.37
C ARG A 39 10.33 5.49 -13.55
N GLU A 40 10.99 4.40 -13.94
CA GLU A 40 10.42 3.04 -13.86
C GLU A 40 10.86 2.38 -12.54
N PRO A 41 10.06 2.44 -11.46
CA PRO A 41 10.50 2.02 -10.13
C PRO A 41 10.39 0.51 -9.89
N PHE A 42 9.76 -0.22 -10.80
CA PHE A 42 9.29 -1.59 -10.58
C PHE A 42 10.12 -2.65 -11.33
N GLY A 43 10.36 -3.78 -10.67
CA GLY A 43 11.02 -4.97 -11.22
C GLY A 43 12.45 -5.16 -10.74
N ALA A 44 13.18 -6.13 -11.29
CA ALA A 44 14.54 -6.50 -10.85
C ALA A 44 15.61 -5.39 -11.04
N GLN A 45 15.30 -4.34 -11.81
CA GLN A 45 16.14 -3.15 -11.97
C GLN A 45 15.56 -1.90 -11.27
N GLY A 46 14.40 -2.04 -10.62
CA GLY A 46 13.74 -1.00 -9.84
C GLY A 46 14.34 -0.85 -8.44
N ASP A 47 13.81 0.08 -7.65
CA ASP A 47 14.35 0.32 -6.30
C ASP A 47 13.79 -0.66 -5.25
N PHE A 48 12.58 -1.19 -5.49
CA PHE A 48 11.94 -2.24 -4.70
C PHE A 48 11.46 -3.43 -5.57
N THR A 49 11.45 -4.61 -4.97
CA THR A 49 10.75 -5.79 -5.52
C THR A 49 9.52 -6.06 -4.66
N THR A 50 8.35 -5.66 -5.15
CA THR A 50 7.06 -5.86 -4.49
C THR A 50 6.67 -7.34 -4.47
N ALA A 51 5.75 -7.73 -3.58
CA ALA A 51 5.34 -9.13 -3.42
C ALA A 51 4.87 -9.80 -4.74
N PRO A 52 4.08 -9.13 -5.61
CA PRO A 52 3.69 -9.69 -6.92
C PRO A 52 4.86 -9.93 -7.87
N GLU A 53 5.94 -9.13 -7.77
CA GLU A 53 7.13 -9.27 -8.62
C GLU A 53 8.10 -10.35 -8.10
N ILE A 54 7.94 -10.79 -6.84
CA ILE A 54 8.72 -11.90 -6.28
C ILE A 54 8.20 -13.24 -6.81
N SER A 55 6.88 -13.44 -6.82
CA SER A 55 6.29 -14.72 -7.22
C SER A 55 4.83 -14.62 -7.62
N GLN A 56 4.48 -15.36 -8.69
CA GLN A 56 3.09 -15.59 -9.08
C GLN A 56 2.24 -16.20 -7.96
N MET A 57 2.85 -16.91 -7.00
CA MET A 57 2.13 -17.52 -5.88
C MET A 57 1.38 -16.49 -5.06
N PHE A 58 1.93 -15.27 -4.93
CA PHE A 58 1.29 -14.19 -4.20
C PHE A 58 -0.05 -13.83 -4.86
N GLY A 59 -0.03 -13.45 -6.15
CA GLY A 59 -1.24 -13.09 -6.87
C GLY A 59 -2.24 -14.24 -7.02
N GLU A 60 -1.76 -15.49 -7.07
CA GLU A 60 -2.63 -16.67 -7.03
C GLU A 60 -3.37 -16.79 -5.69
N MET A 61 -2.70 -16.57 -4.55
CA MET A 61 -3.36 -16.59 -3.24
C MET A 61 -4.39 -15.46 -3.11
N ILE A 62 -4.06 -14.25 -3.59
CA ILE A 62 -5.01 -13.13 -3.54
C ILE A 62 -6.20 -13.39 -4.48
N GLY A 63 -5.98 -14.00 -5.65
CA GLY A 63 -7.05 -14.40 -6.56
C GLY A 63 -7.99 -15.45 -5.95
N LEU A 64 -7.45 -16.43 -5.22
CA LEU A 64 -8.25 -17.39 -4.46
C LEU A 64 -9.06 -16.71 -3.35
N TRP A 65 -8.44 -15.78 -2.62
CA TRP A 65 -9.13 -14.97 -1.62
C TRP A 65 -10.30 -14.19 -2.24
N ALA A 66 -10.10 -13.58 -3.42
CA ALA A 66 -11.13 -12.84 -4.14
C ALA A 66 -12.30 -13.72 -4.60
N ILE A 67 -12.05 -14.97 -5.04
CA ILE A 67 -13.10 -15.94 -5.34
C ILE A 67 -13.97 -16.21 -4.11
N VAL A 68 -13.36 -16.45 -2.96
CA VAL A 68 -14.09 -16.71 -1.72
C VAL A 68 -14.84 -15.46 -1.27
N ALA A 69 -14.25 -14.28 -1.39
CA ALA A 69 -14.91 -13.01 -1.12
C ALA A 69 -16.17 -12.81 -1.98
N TRP A 70 -16.10 -13.12 -3.28
CA TRP A 70 -17.27 -13.12 -4.19
C TRP A 70 -18.36 -14.10 -3.72
N GLN A 71 -17.99 -15.31 -3.29
CA GLN A 71 -18.94 -16.29 -2.75
C GLN A 71 -19.57 -15.81 -1.44
N MET A 72 -18.80 -15.18 -0.55
CA MET A 72 -19.30 -14.58 0.70
C MET A 72 -20.31 -13.46 0.44
N LEU A 73 -20.19 -12.77 -0.69
CA LEU A 73 -21.16 -11.77 -1.15
C LEU A 73 -22.41 -12.38 -1.81
N GLY A 74 -22.55 -13.71 -1.79
CA GLY A 74 -23.69 -14.41 -2.39
C GLY A 74 -23.55 -14.63 -3.89
N SER A 75 -22.31 -14.62 -4.41
CA SER A 75 -22.01 -14.88 -5.82
C SER A 75 -22.78 -13.97 -6.79
N PRO A 76 -22.73 -12.63 -6.63
CA PRO A 76 -23.50 -11.72 -7.48
C PRO A 76 -23.11 -11.86 -8.95
N GLU A 77 -24.08 -11.65 -9.85
CA GLU A 77 -23.87 -11.67 -11.31
C GLU A 77 -23.00 -10.50 -11.81
N ARG A 78 -22.88 -9.44 -11.00
CA ARG A 78 -21.99 -8.31 -11.23
C ARG A 78 -21.22 -7.98 -9.96
N LEU A 79 -19.90 -7.89 -10.07
CA LEU A 79 -18.97 -7.56 -8.99
C LEU A 79 -18.01 -6.48 -9.47
N VAL A 80 -17.97 -5.34 -8.78
CA VAL A 80 -16.94 -4.32 -8.99
C VAL A 80 -15.63 -4.86 -8.39
N PHE A 81 -14.70 -5.31 -9.23
CA PHE A 81 -13.43 -5.89 -8.81
C PHE A 81 -12.31 -4.88 -9.00
N VAL A 82 -11.71 -4.43 -7.89
CA VAL A 82 -10.88 -3.23 -7.85
C VAL A 82 -9.46 -3.56 -7.40
N GLU A 83 -8.47 -2.98 -8.07
CA GLU A 83 -7.12 -2.84 -7.52
C GLU A 83 -6.77 -1.35 -7.43
N LEU A 84 -6.35 -0.91 -6.24
CA LEU A 84 -5.87 0.44 -5.98
C LEU A 84 -4.34 0.48 -6.11
N GLY A 85 -3.81 1.38 -6.93
CA GLY A 85 -2.38 1.49 -7.21
C GLY A 85 -1.77 0.20 -7.80
N PRO A 86 -2.19 -0.27 -8.99
CA PRO A 86 -1.81 -1.59 -9.50
C PRO A 86 -0.35 -1.73 -9.94
N GLY A 87 0.44 -0.65 -9.89
CA GLY A 87 1.81 -0.61 -10.40
C GLY A 87 1.86 -1.03 -11.87
N ARG A 88 2.47 -2.18 -12.16
CA ARG A 88 2.59 -2.74 -13.53
C ARG A 88 1.37 -3.56 -13.98
N GLY A 89 0.40 -3.80 -13.11
CA GLY A 89 -0.75 -4.69 -13.34
C GLY A 89 -0.43 -6.18 -13.16
N THR A 90 0.73 -6.52 -12.59
CA THR A 90 1.19 -7.90 -12.39
C THR A 90 0.26 -8.66 -11.43
N LEU A 91 -0.12 -8.03 -10.31
CA LEU A 91 -1.02 -8.62 -9.33
C LEU A 91 -2.41 -8.89 -9.95
N MET A 92 -3.03 -7.90 -10.59
CA MET A 92 -4.27 -8.09 -11.35
C MET A 92 -4.18 -9.26 -12.33
N SER A 93 -3.09 -9.34 -13.11
CA SER A 93 -2.90 -10.40 -14.10
C SER A 93 -2.94 -11.80 -13.46
N ASP A 94 -2.21 -11.99 -12.36
CA ASP A 94 -2.18 -13.26 -11.63
C ASP A 94 -3.51 -13.59 -10.94
N MET A 95 -4.18 -12.58 -10.38
CA MET A 95 -5.52 -12.74 -9.81
C MET A 95 -6.51 -13.19 -10.88
N LEU A 96 -6.55 -12.52 -12.04
CA LEU A 96 -7.47 -12.85 -13.13
C LEU A 96 -7.19 -14.23 -13.74
N ARG A 97 -5.92 -14.63 -13.82
CA ARG A 97 -5.52 -16.00 -14.23
C ARG A 97 -6.04 -17.06 -13.27
N THR A 98 -6.00 -16.78 -11.97
CA THR A 98 -6.57 -17.66 -10.94
C THR A 98 -8.10 -17.69 -10.99
N ILE A 99 -8.75 -16.53 -11.05
CA ILE A 99 -10.21 -16.39 -11.08
C ILE A 99 -10.82 -17.03 -12.33
N ALA A 100 -10.10 -17.06 -13.45
CA ALA A 100 -10.56 -17.71 -14.68
C ALA A 100 -10.90 -19.21 -14.51
N ASN A 101 -10.35 -19.88 -13.49
CA ASN A 101 -10.70 -21.27 -13.18
C ASN A 101 -12.13 -21.43 -12.61
N VAL A 102 -12.75 -20.33 -12.16
CA VAL A 102 -14.13 -20.28 -11.68
C VAL A 102 -14.93 -19.40 -12.64
N GLY A 103 -15.39 -20.00 -13.74
CA GLY A 103 -16.01 -19.28 -14.86
C GLY A 103 -17.15 -18.34 -14.46
N ALA A 104 -17.99 -18.74 -13.49
CA ALA A 104 -19.07 -17.89 -12.97
C ALA A 104 -18.54 -16.64 -12.25
N CYS A 105 -17.48 -16.78 -11.45
CA CYS A 105 -16.84 -15.63 -10.80
C CYS A 105 -16.20 -14.70 -11.83
N ARG A 106 -15.49 -15.26 -12.82
CA ARG A 106 -14.86 -14.48 -13.90
C ARG A 106 -15.89 -13.71 -14.72
N ALA A 107 -17.03 -14.33 -15.04
CA ALA A 107 -18.09 -13.69 -15.82
C ALA A 107 -18.77 -12.53 -15.06
N ALA A 108 -18.71 -12.53 -13.73
CA ALA A 108 -19.30 -11.47 -12.91
C ALA A 108 -18.41 -10.23 -12.76
N LEU A 109 -17.11 -10.31 -13.09
CA LEU A 109 -16.20 -9.21 -12.81
C LEU A 109 -16.40 -8.03 -13.75
N GLU A 110 -16.62 -6.85 -13.17
CA GLU A 110 -16.36 -5.57 -13.79
C GLU A 110 -15.06 -5.02 -13.19
N ILE A 111 -13.98 -5.03 -13.98
CA ILE A 111 -12.63 -4.83 -13.48
C ILE A 111 -12.24 -3.36 -13.54
N TRP A 112 -11.84 -2.80 -12.39
CA TRP A 112 -11.45 -1.41 -12.23
C TRP A 112 -10.04 -1.29 -11.64
N LEU A 113 -9.23 -0.44 -12.25
CA LEU A 113 -7.91 -0.05 -11.75
C LEU A 113 -7.96 1.43 -11.36
N VAL A 114 -7.62 1.74 -10.11
CA VAL A 114 -7.49 3.13 -9.65
C VAL A 114 -6.04 3.55 -9.74
N GLU A 115 -5.72 4.38 -10.73
CA GLU A 115 -4.37 4.79 -11.09
C GLU A 115 -4.35 6.25 -11.54
N ALA A 116 -3.59 7.09 -10.83
CA ALA A 116 -3.46 8.51 -11.15
C ALA A 116 -2.42 8.78 -12.25
N SER A 117 -1.49 7.85 -12.49
CA SER A 117 -0.41 8.00 -13.47
C SER A 117 -0.84 7.51 -14.86
N PRO A 118 -0.99 8.40 -15.87
CA PRO A 118 -1.36 7.99 -17.22
C PRO A 118 -0.35 7.01 -17.84
N ARG A 119 0.92 7.13 -17.45
CA ARG A 119 1.99 6.25 -17.88
C ARG A 119 1.83 4.83 -17.32
N LEU A 120 1.52 4.69 -16.03
CA LEU A 120 1.28 3.38 -15.43
C LEU A 120 -0.02 2.78 -15.96
N ALA A 121 -1.07 3.57 -16.16
CA ALA A 121 -2.29 3.11 -16.83
C ALA A 121 -2.00 2.53 -18.23
N ALA A 122 -1.18 3.22 -19.04
CA ALA A 122 -0.75 2.71 -20.34
C ALA A 122 0.07 1.41 -20.23
N ARG A 123 0.93 1.27 -19.22
CA ARG A 123 1.68 0.04 -18.95
C ARG A 123 0.77 -1.10 -18.54
N GLN A 124 -0.20 -0.85 -17.67
CA GLN A 124 -1.19 -1.82 -17.20
C GLN A 124 -2.06 -2.32 -18.37
N ALA A 125 -2.47 -1.44 -19.28
CA ALA A 125 -3.22 -1.81 -20.49
C ALA A 125 -2.44 -2.78 -21.38
N GLN A 126 -1.11 -2.67 -21.45
CA GLN A 126 -0.26 -3.63 -22.15
C GLN A 126 -0.16 -4.96 -21.39
N THR A 127 -0.01 -4.92 -20.06
CA THR A 127 0.09 -6.13 -19.22
C THR A 127 -1.21 -6.94 -19.23
N LEU A 128 -2.36 -6.27 -19.25
CA LEU A 128 -3.70 -6.85 -19.12
C LEU A 128 -4.44 -6.95 -20.47
N VAL A 129 -3.68 -7.01 -21.57
CA VAL A 129 -4.25 -7.16 -22.90
C VAL A 129 -5.19 -8.38 -22.98
N GLY A 130 -6.36 -8.19 -23.58
CA GLY A 130 -7.39 -9.24 -23.68
C GLY A 130 -8.35 -9.32 -22.49
N HIS A 131 -8.20 -8.45 -21.49
CA HIS A 131 -9.20 -8.23 -20.45
C HIS A 131 -9.94 -6.91 -20.71
N ASP A 132 -11.23 -6.88 -20.37
CA ASP A 132 -12.01 -5.65 -20.35
C ASP A 132 -11.75 -4.94 -19.02
N ILE A 133 -11.00 -3.85 -19.07
CA ILE A 133 -10.50 -3.11 -17.90
C ILE A 133 -10.96 -1.67 -17.99
N HIS A 134 -11.44 -1.14 -16.87
CA HIS A 134 -11.74 0.27 -16.69
C HIS A 134 -10.69 0.92 -15.80
N TRP A 135 -10.35 2.18 -16.09
CA TRP A 135 -9.45 2.99 -15.27
C TRP A 135 -10.23 4.14 -14.63
N ALA A 136 -9.96 4.37 -13.36
CA ALA A 136 -10.42 5.50 -12.58
C ALA A 136 -9.21 6.27 -12.04
N GLU A 137 -9.29 7.60 -11.98
CA GLU A 137 -8.21 8.39 -11.37
C GLU A 137 -8.30 8.38 -9.84
N ARG A 138 -9.52 8.27 -9.30
CA ARG A 138 -9.80 8.31 -7.87
C ARG A 138 -10.71 7.17 -7.46
N PHE A 139 -10.62 6.79 -6.18
CA PHE A 139 -11.54 5.82 -5.57
C PHE A 139 -13.01 6.23 -5.72
N ASP A 140 -13.30 7.53 -5.62
CA ASP A 140 -14.67 8.06 -5.69
C ASP A 140 -15.29 7.97 -7.09
N ASP A 141 -14.48 7.72 -8.13
CA ASP A 141 -14.94 7.57 -9.52
C ASP A 141 -15.44 6.14 -9.81
N LEU A 142 -15.27 5.21 -8.87
CA LEU A 142 -15.69 3.83 -9.02
C LEU A 142 -17.23 3.72 -9.01
N PRO A 143 -17.79 2.80 -9.81
CA PRO A 143 -19.23 2.60 -9.84
C PRO A 143 -19.76 1.97 -8.54
N ASP A 144 -21.05 2.17 -8.32
CA ASP A 144 -21.80 1.44 -7.30
C ASP A 144 -21.91 -0.07 -7.67
N GLY A 145 -22.19 -0.90 -6.67
CA GLY A 145 -22.36 -2.35 -6.73
C GLY A 145 -21.64 -3.09 -5.58
N PRO A 146 -21.87 -4.42 -5.44
CA PRO A 146 -21.04 -5.26 -4.60
C PRO A 146 -19.57 -5.17 -5.03
N MET A 147 -18.63 -5.10 -4.08
CA MET A 147 -17.24 -4.78 -4.37
C MET A 147 -16.26 -5.74 -3.70
N VAL A 148 -15.24 -6.17 -4.44
CA VAL A 148 -14.03 -6.76 -3.89
C VAL A 148 -12.85 -5.88 -4.30
N LEU A 149 -12.12 -5.37 -3.32
CA LEU A 149 -11.03 -4.42 -3.52
C LEU A 149 -9.71 -4.97 -2.95
N VAL A 150 -8.62 -4.74 -3.67
CA VAL A 150 -7.26 -5.06 -3.22
C VAL A 150 -6.41 -3.79 -3.28
N ALA A 151 -5.66 -3.51 -2.21
CA ALA A 151 -4.64 -2.48 -2.15
C ALA A 151 -3.36 -3.12 -1.59
N ASN A 152 -2.35 -3.28 -2.45
CA ASN A 152 -1.06 -3.86 -2.07
C ASN A 152 0.03 -2.81 -2.25
N GLU A 153 0.77 -2.49 -1.17
CA GLU A 153 1.89 -1.53 -1.22
C GLU A 153 1.43 -0.18 -1.80
N LEU A 154 0.36 0.35 -1.22
CA LEU A 154 -0.24 1.62 -1.61
C LEU A 154 -0.18 2.64 -0.49
N PHE A 155 -0.45 2.20 0.74
CA PHE A 155 -0.67 3.10 1.88
C PHE A 155 0.67 3.62 2.42
N ASP A 156 1.76 2.87 2.24
CA ASP A 156 3.13 3.24 2.58
C ASP A 156 3.66 4.42 1.76
N ALA A 157 3.20 4.53 0.51
CA ALA A 157 3.53 5.63 -0.41
C ALA A 157 2.63 6.86 -0.23
N LEU A 158 1.60 6.79 0.62
CA LEU A 158 0.74 7.96 0.88
C LEU A 158 1.46 8.97 1.79
N PRO A 159 1.39 10.28 1.48
CA PRO A 159 2.12 11.29 2.23
C PRO A 159 1.77 11.32 3.72
N ILE A 160 2.76 11.03 4.57
CA ILE A 160 2.63 11.08 6.02
C ILE A 160 2.96 12.47 6.58
N ARG A 161 2.28 12.86 7.64
CA ARG A 161 2.70 13.97 8.51
C ARG A 161 3.59 13.42 9.60
N GLN A 162 4.68 14.13 9.87
CA GLN A 162 5.53 13.87 11.03
C GLN A 162 5.34 14.99 12.05
N HIS A 163 5.37 14.63 13.32
CA HIS A 163 5.36 15.54 14.44
C HIS A 163 6.55 15.23 15.33
N VAL A 164 7.17 16.26 15.88
CA VAL A 164 8.29 16.15 16.82
C VAL A 164 7.88 16.72 18.17
N HIS A 165 8.11 15.95 19.23
CA HIS A 165 7.96 16.43 20.60
C HIS A 165 9.18 17.26 20.96
N HIS A 166 9.01 18.56 21.22
CA HIS A 166 10.07 19.48 21.55
C HIS A 166 9.63 20.46 22.63
N GLN A 167 10.44 20.62 23.68
CA GLN A 167 10.20 21.56 24.78
C GLN A 167 8.83 21.38 25.45
N GLY A 168 8.42 20.13 25.63
CA GLY A 168 7.16 19.75 26.29
C GLY A 168 5.90 20.00 25.44
N ARG A 169 6.05 20.17 24.12
CA ARG A 169 4.94 20.33 23.18
C ARG A 169 5.21 19.57 21.89
N TRP A 170 4.13 19.17 21.22
CA TRP A 170 4.22 18.62 19.87
C TRP A 170 4.22 19.73 18.82
N HIS A 171 5.12 19.61 17.85
CA HIS A 171 5.28 20.50 16.72
C HIS A 171 5.18 19.70 15.42
N GLU A 172 4.62 20.28 14.36
CA GLU A 172 4.72 19.65 13.04
C GLU A 172 6.18 19.66 12.62
N ARG A 173 6.70 18.52 12.16
CA ARG A 173 8.05 18.44 11.62
C ARG A 173 8.00 18.89 10.17
N MET A 174 8.87 19.84 9.85
CA MET A 174 8.92 20.51 8.56
C MET A 174 10.28 20.25 7.89
N VAL A 175 10.34 20.43 6.58
CA VAL A 175 11.57 20.47 5.79
C VAL A 175 11.90 21.93 5.48
N ASN A 176 13.08 22.36 5.86
CA ASN A 176 13.61 23.70 5.64
C ASN A 176 14.91 23.65 4.82
N LEU A 177 15.39 24.81 4.37
CA LEU A 177 16.71 24.96 3.79
C LEU A 177 17.72 25.39 4.85
N GLU A 178 18.74 24.56 5.05
CA GLU A 178 19.89 24.83 5.92
C GLU A 178 21.17 24.37 5.20
N ALA A 179 22.23 25.18 5.16
CA ALA A 179 23.43 24.84 4.41
C ALA A 179 24.01 23.48 4.88
N PRO A 180 24.28 22.51 3.97
CA PRO A 180 24.35 22.64 2.52
C PRO A 180 23.08 22.27 1.71
N GLY A 181 21.93 21.98 2.33
CA GLY A 181 20.75 21.48 1.63
C GLY A 181 19.43 21.59 2.42
N PHE A 182 18.65 20.51 2.39
CA PHE A 182 17.42 20.42 3.17
C PHE A 182 17.70 19.82 4.56
N ALA A 183 16.99 20.31 5.57
CA ALA A 183 17.07 19.80 6.94
C ALA A 183 15.67 19.73 7.56
N PHE A 184 15.48 18.80 8.50
CA PHE A 184 14.27 18.77 9.31
C PHE A 184 14.31 19.87 10.37
N THR A 185 13.19 20.55 10.57
CA THR A 185 13.04 21.59 11.59
C THR A 185 11.68 21.48 12.29
N ALA A 186 11.59 22.00 13.51
CA ALA A 186 10.32 22.07 14.23
C ALA A 186 9.50 23.26 13.71
N GLY A 187 8.27 22.98 13.30
CA GLY A 187 7.31 23.96 12.78
C GLY A 187 6.32 24.45 13.85
N PRO A 188 5.13 24.89 13.41
CA PRO A 188 4.05 25.28 14.31
C PRO A 188 3.64 24.18 15.28
N HIS A 189 3.00 24.58 16.39
CA HIS A 189 2.38 23.63 17.31
C HIS A 189 1.37 22.75 16.57
N SER A 190 1.46 21.44 16.75
CA SER A 190 0.60 20.46 16.11
C SER A 190 0.52 19.20 16.95
N ARG A 191 -0.65 18.88 17.50
CA ARG A 191 -0.88 17.64 18.25
C ARG A 191 -1.15 16.50 17.26
N PRO A 192 -0.39 15.38 17.29
CA PRO A 192 -0.64 14.23 16.43
C PRO A 192 -2.02 13.62 16.72
N ASP A 193 -2.67 13.10 15.69
CA ASP A 193 -3.89 12.29 15.85
C ASP A 193 -3.52 10.84 16.16
N LEU A 194 -3.04 10.63 17.39
CA LEU A 194 -2.68 9.35 18.00
C LEU A 194 -3.30 9.27 19.42
N PRO A 195 -3.43 8.06 20.00
CA PRO A 195 -3.93 7.90 21.37
C PRO A 195 -3.17 8.76 22.40
N ASP A 196 -3.90 9.43 23.31
CA ASP A 196 -3.32 10.34 24.32
C ASP A 196 -2.26 9.65 25.19
N ALA A 197 -2.44 8.36 25.49
CA ALA A 197 -1.49 7.56 26.26
C ALA A 197 -0.09 7.45 25.61
N LEU A 198 0.03 7.65 24.30
CA LEU A 198 1.32 7.74 23.60
C LEU A 198 1.91 9.16 23.66
N LEU A 199 1.04 10.17 23.72
CA LEU A 199 1.44 11.58 23.56
C LEU A 199 1.83 12.26 24.86
N ASP A 200 1.17 11.90 25.97
CA ASP A 200 1.26 12.65 27.22
C ASP A 200 2.61 12.48 27.95
N ASP A 201 3.25 11.30 27.81
CA ASP A 201 4.55 10.97 28.42
C ASP A 201 5.70 10.86 27.39
N ALA A 202 5.52 11.43 26.20
CA ALA A 202 6.51 11.34 25.13
C ALA A 202 7.81 12.08 25.51
N PRO A 203 9.01 11.48 25.33
CA PRO A 203 10.27 12.16 25.59
C PRO A 203 10.53 13.28 24.58
N ASP A 204 11.41 14.24 24.93
CA ASP A 204 11.89 15.24 23.96
C ASP A 204 12.60 14.53 22.80
N GLY A 205 12.34 14.97 21.57
CA GLY A 205 12.80 14.34 20.34
C GLY A 205 11.95 13.17 19.84
N ALA A 206 10.90 12.76 20.56
CA ALA A 206 10.00 11.72 20.07
C ALA A 206 9.33 12.13 18.75
N ILE A 207 9.19 11.18 17.84
CA ILE A 207 8.51 11.37 16.55
C ILE A 207 7.18 10.62 16.57
N ALA A 208 6.14 11.28 16.06
CA ALA A 208 4.84 10.68 15.77
C ALA A 208 4.54 10.82 14.28
N GLU A 209 4.06 9.76 13.66
CA GLU A 209 3.71 9.74 12.25
C GLU A 209 2.21 9.49 12.10
N THR A 210 1.55 10.27 11.25
CA THR A 210 0.13 10.08 10.92
C THR A 210 -0.06 10.17 9.41
N CYS A 211 -1.05 9.46 8.87
CA CYS A 211 -1.35 9.49 7.43
C CYS A 211 -2.80 9.95 7.20
N PRO A 212 -3.06 11.28 7.16
CA PRO A 212 -4.42 11.79 6.92
C PRO A 212 -5.01 11.33 5.59
N ALA A 213 -4.19 11.24 4.53
CA ALA A 213 -4.63 10.74 3.22
C ALA A 213 -5.05 9.26 3.30
N GLY A 214 -4.23 8.41 3.94
CA GLY A 214 -4.56 7.01 4.16
C GLY A 214 -5.81 6.81 5.00
N ARG A 215 -5.98 7.58 6.09
CA ARG A 215 -7.21 7.54 6.91
C ARG A 215 -8.44 7.98 6.12
N THR A 216 -8.32 9.01 5.28
CA THR A 216 -9.42 9.47 4.41
C THR A 216 -9.82 8.39 3.41
N LEU A 217 -8.84 7.74 2.76
CA LEU A 217 -9.10 6.64 1.83
C LEU A 217 -9.72 5.43 2.54
N ALA A 218 -9.20 5.03 3.70
CA ALA A 218 -9.76 3.95 4.51
C ALA A 218 -11.21 4.24 4.94
N ALA A 219 -11.52 5.48 5.33
CA ALA A 219 -12.88 5.91 5.65
C ALA A 219 -13.81 5.83 4.43
N ALA A 220 -13.35 6.25 3.25
CA ALA A 220 -14.12 6.15 2.02
C ALA A 220 -14.40 4.68 1.63
N ILE A 221 -13.38 3.81 1.71
CA ILE A 221 -13.52 2.36 1.49
C ILE A 221 -14.50 1.76 2.49
N GLY A 222 -14.35 2.09 3.78
CA GLY A 222 -15.21 1.61 4.86
C GLY A 222 -16.67 2.00 4.67
N ALA A 223 -16.93 3.27 4.37
CA ALA A 223 -18.27 3.78 4.06
C ALA A 223 -18.87 3.09 2.82
N ARG A 224 -18.07 2.89 1.76
CA ARG A 224 -18.50 2.21 0.53
C ARG A 224 -18.90 0.76 0.78
N ILE A 225 -18.10 0.02 1.55
CA ILE A 225 -18.32 -1.37 1.92
C ILE A 225 -19.54 -1.54 2.82
N ALA A 226 -19.78 -0.61 3.74
CA ALA A 226 -20.94 -0.68 4.63
C ALA A 226 -22.25 -0.28 3.94
N ARG A 227 -22.19 0.66 2.99
CA ARG A 227 -23.37 1.09 2.21
C ARG A 227 -23.83 -0.01 1.23
N GLN A 228 -22.89 -0.73 0.64
CA GLN A 228 -23.18 -1.80 -0.31
C GLN A 228 -22.18 -2.95 -0.08
N PRO A 229 -22.67 -4.20 0.11
CA PRO A 229 -21.83 -5.30 0.57
C PRO A 229 -20.54 -5.46 -0.22
N GLY A 230 -19.41 -5.45 0.49
CA GLY A 230 -18.11 -5.65 -0.12
C GLY A 230 -17.05 -6.12 0.87
N LEU A 231 -15.88 -6.45 0.31
CA LEU A 231 -14.67 -6.74 1.06
C LEU A 231 -13.50 -5.97 0.44
N ALA A 232 -12.59 -5.47 1.27
CA ALA A 232 -11.31 -4.94 0.85
C ALA A 232 -10.18 -5.67 1.56
N LEU A 233 -9.07 -5.87 0.86
CA LEU A 233 -7.82 -6.40 1.40
C LEU A 233 -6.73 -5.34 1.26
N VAL A 234 -6.13 -4.96 2.38
CA VAL A 234 -5.00 -4.03 2.46
C VAL A 234 -3.77 -4.82 2.89
N ILE A 235 -2.74 -4.84 2.06
CA ILE A 235 -1.47 -5.52 2.30
C ILE A 235 -0.37 -4.48 2.21
N ASP A 236 0.33 -4.28 3.31
CA ASP A 236 1.39 -3.29 3.37
C ASP A 236 2.34 -3.59 4.51
N TYR A 237 3.49 -2.94 4.52
CA TYR A 237 4.41 -3.07 5.63
C TYR A 237 4.20 -1.97 6.67
N GLY A 238 4.25 -2.37 7.93
CA GLY A 238 3.89 -1.48 9.02
C GLY A 238 3.59 -2.20 10.32
N HIS A 239 2.87 -1.52 11.21
CA HIS A 239 2.64 -1.95 12.58
C HIS A 239 1.15 -2.15 12.90
N PRO A 240 0.82 -3.13 13.77
CA PRO A 240 -0.57 -3.47 14.08
C PRO A 240 -1.24 -2.53 15.09
N ARG A 241 -0.47 -1.69 15.78
CA ARG A 241 -0.93 -0.76 16.83
C ARG A 241 -0.26 0.59 16.60
N SER A 242 -0.98 1.67 16.85
CA SER A 242 -0.41 3.02 16.82
C SER A 242 0.79 3.10 17.77
N ALA A 243 1.86 3.75 17.32
CA ALA A 243 3.10 3.85 18.07
C ALA A 243 3.83 5.15 17.72
N LEU A 244 4.72 5.57 18.63
CA LEU A 244 5.73 6.58 18.32
C LEU A 244 6.90 5.94 17.58
N GLY A 245 7.56 6.70 16.71
CA GLY A 245 8.71 6.25 15.93
C GLY A 245 8.87 7.06 14.65
N GLU A 246 10.08 7.07 14.12
CA GLU A 246 10.38 7.61 12.78
C GLU A 246 10.53 6.41 11.83
N THR A 247 9.63 6.31 10.85
CA THR A 247 9.62 5.21 9.87
C THR A 247 9.74 5.70 8.43
N LEU A 248 9.62 7.02 8.20
CA LEU A 248 9.94 7.62 6.91
C LEU A 248 11.35 7.27 6.47
N GLN A 249 11.44 6.63 5.31
CA GLN A 249 12.70 6.19 4.72
C GLN A 249 12.69 6.46 3.21
N ALA A 250 13.89 6.58 2.65
CA ALA A 250 14.08 6.57 1.21
C ALA A 250 14.86 5.33 0.80
N VAL A 251 14.47 4.73 -0.31
CA VAL A 251 15.17 3.58 -0.87
C VAL A 251 15.50 3.83 -2.33
N SER A 252 16.74 3.54 -2.68
CA SER A 252 17.20 3.55 -4.07
C SER A 252 18.13 2.37 -4.31
N ARG A 253 17.87 1.61 -5.37
CA ARG A 253 18.61 0.44 -5.81
C ARG A 253 18.81 -0.57 -4.67
N HIS A 254 17.71 -0.90 -3.99
CA HIS A 254 17.67 -1.82 -2.85
C HIS A 254 18.56 -1.42 -1.65
N ARG A 255 18.84 -0.12 -1.48
CA ARG A 255 19.60 0.41 -0.34
C ARG A 255 18.93 1.65 0.23
N PHE A 256 19.12 1.86 1.52
CA PHE A 256 18.75 3.12 2.17
C PHE A 256 19.42 4.30 1.49
N HIS A 257 18.62 5.35 1.29
CA HIS A 257 19.02 6.64 0.76
C HIS A 257 18.64 7.72 1.77
N PRO A 258 19.38 8.84 1.86
CA PRO A 258 18.94 9.97 2.67
C PRO A 258 17.62 10.55 2.15
N VAL A 259 16.62 10.69 3.04
CA VAL A 259 15.25 11.14 2.70
C VAL A 259 15.23 12.51 2.01
N LEU A 260 16.08 13.42 2.47
CA LEU A 260 16.10 14.80 2.00
C LEU A 260 17.04 15.02 0.81
N GLU A 261 17.79 14.01 0.38
CA GLU A 261 18.74 14.15 -0.74
C GLU A 261 18.08 13.79 -2.07
N ALA A 262 18.28 14.64 -3.09
CA ALA A 262 17.79 14.44 -4.45
C ALA A 262 16.31 13.96 -4.52
N PRO A 263 15.33 14.75 -4.00
CA PRO A 263 13.92 14.40 -4.05
C PRO A 263 13.47 14.06 -5.49
N GLY A 264 12.63 13.05 -5.62
CA GLY A 264 12.20 12.47 -6.90
C GLY A 264 13.15 11.40 -7.47
N SER A 265 14.31 11.16 -6.84
CA SER A 265 15.29 10.17 -7.33
C SER A 265 15.27 8.83 -6.59
N ALA A 266 14.64 8.79 -5.41
CA ALA A 266 14.48 7.62 -4.57
C ALA A 266 13.01 7.49 -4.17
N ASP A 267 12.59 6.26 -3.89
CA ASP A 267 11.25 5.98 -3.41
C ASP A 267 11.16 6.34 -1.93
N LEU A 268 10.19 7.19 -1.58
CA LEU A 268 9.91 7.56 -0.20
C LEU A 268 8.74 6.74 0.30
N THR A 269 8.89 6.17 1.49
CA THR A 269 7.89 5.27 2.03
C THR A 269 7.95 5.28 3.56
N ALA A 270 6.85 4.90 4.21
CA ALA A 270 6.71 4.89 5.67
C ALA A 270 5.85 3.71 6.12
N HIS A 271 6.01 3.28 7.38
CA HIS A 271 5.19 2.22 7.95
C HIS A 271 3.71 2.61 7.99
N VAL A 272 2.85 1.66 7.60
CA VAL A 272 1.41 1.81 7.73
C VAL A 272 0.94 1.52 9.16
N ASP A 273 0.20 2.47 9.74
CA ASP A 273 -0.53 2.27 11.00
C ASP A 273 -1.87 1.57 10.74
N PHE A 274 -1.88 0.24 10.88
CA PHE A 274 -3.07 -0.56 10.63
C PHE A 274 -4.17 -0.36 11.67
N GLU A 275 -3.86 0.09 12.88
CA GLU A 275 -4.87 0.43 13.89
C GLU A 275 -5.62 1.69 13.48
N ALA A 276 -4.89 2.73 13.05
CA ALA A 276 -5.49 3.95 12.54
C ALA A 276 -6.33 3.71 11.27
N LEU A 277 -5.88 2.84 10.35
CA LEU A 277 -6.68 2.47 9.17
C LEU A 277 -7.96 1.72 9.55
N ALA A 278 -7.87 0.74 10.45
CA ALA A 278 -9.02 -0.03 10.91
C ALA A 278 -10.06 0.85 11.62
N GLN A 279 -9.61 1.80 12.45
CA GLN A 279 -10.49 2.77 13.12
C GLN A 279 -11.16 3.72 12.11
N ALA A 280 -10.38 4.23 11.14
CA ALA A 280 -10.90 5.14 10.11
C ALA A 280 -11.93 4.47 9.19
N ALA A 281 -11.78 3.17 8.93
CA ALA A 281 -12.67 2.40 8.06
C ALA A 281 -14.05 2.07 8.66
N MET A 282 -14.36 2.50 9.89
CA MET A 282 -15.71 2.36 10.43
C MET A 282 -16.73 3.08 9.52
N PRO A 283 -17.92 2.51 9.26
CA PRO A 283 -18.51 1.39 9.99
C PRO A 283 -18.21 -0.01 9.41
N ALA A 284 -17.36 -0.16 8.39
CA ALA A 284 -16.95 -1.50 7.96
C ALA A 284 -16.26 -2.24 9.10
N ARG A 285 -16.44 -3.56 9.14
CA ARG A 285 -15.79 -4.41 10.14
C ARG A 285 -14.37 -4.70 9.69
N ALA A 286 -13.41 -4.26 10.49
CA ALA A 286 -12.02 -4.61 10.33
C ALA A 286 -11.72 -6.03 10.88
N TRP A 287 -10.94 -6.80 10.14
CA TRP A 287 -10.42 -8.11 10.50
C TRP A 287 -8.91 -8.11 10.33
N GLY A 288 -8.19 -8.53 11.38
CA GLY A 288 -6.74 -8.43 11.47
C GLY A 288 -6.33 -7.68 12.75
N THR A 289 -5.12 -7.14 12.81
CA THR A 289 -4.03 -7.21 11.81
C THR A 289 -3.29 -8.54 11.94
N VAL A 290 -3.13 -9.30 10.84
CA VAL A 290 -2.31 -10.52 10.78
C VAL A 290 -1.04 -10.27 9.98
N THR A 291 -0.01 -11.11 10.14
CA THR A 291 1.21 -11.01 9.32
C THR A 291 0.98 -11.61 7.93
N GLN A 292 1.72 -11.13 6.92
CA GLN A 292 1.64 -11.66 5.56
C GLN A 292 1.93 -13.16 5.51
N GLY A 293 2.99 -13.59 6.21
CA GLY A 293 3.38 -15.00 6.21
C GLY A 293 2.29 -15.90 6.79
N GLU A 294 1.66 -15.48 7.89
CA GLU A 294 0.53 -16.20 8.48
C GLU A 294 -0.69 -16.22 7.55
N PHE A 295 -1.05 -15.07 6.97
CA PHE A 295 -2.16 -14.95 6.04
C PHE A 295 -1.98 -15.88 4.83
N LEU A 296 -0.84 -15.83 4.15
CA LEU A 296 -0.57 -16.65 2.97
C LEU A 296 -0.50 -18.14 3.30
N LYS A 297 0.06 -18.52 4.46
CA LYS A 297 0.04 -19.92 4.95
C LYS A 297 -1.39 -20.41 5.16
N ARG A 298 -2.26 -19.62 5.78
CA ARG A 298 -3.68 -19.95 5.97
C ARG A 298 -4.45 -20.09 4.65
N LEU A 299 -4.03 -19.38 3.59
CA LEU A 299 -4.58 -19.53 2.24
C LEU A 299 -4.02 -20.73 1.46
N GLY A 300 -3.00 -21.43 1.99
CA GLY A 300 -2.45 -22.65 1.39
C GLY A 300 -1.27 -22.40 0.43
N ILE A 301 -0.52 -21.31 0.60
CA ILE A 301 0.63 -20.99 -0.28
C ILE A 301 1.69 -22.09 -0.32
N GLU A 302 1.93 -22.81 0.78
CA GLU A 302 2.91 -23.90 0.84
C GLU A 302 2.49 -25.09 -0.04
N THR A 303 1.20 -25.42 -0.05
CA THR A 303 0.65 -26.43 -0.96
C THR A 303 0.82 -26.00 -2.41
N ARG A 304 0.58 -24.73 -2.72
CA ARG A 304 0.76 -24.21 -4.08
C ARG A 304 2.22 -24.25 -4.51
N ALA A 305 3.15 -23.87 -3.63
CA ALA A 305 4.59 -23.94 -3.88
C ALA A 305 5.04 -25.38 -4.20
N ALA A 306 4.55 -26.37 -3.43
CA ALA A 306 4.88 -27.77 -3.67
C ALA A 306 4.41 -28.25 -5.07
N LEU A 307 3.20 -27.85 -5.50
CA LEU A 307 2.67 -28.20 -6.82
C LEU A 307 3.49 -27.59 -7.96
N LEU A 308 3.87 -26.31 -7.84
CA LEU A 308 4.71 -25.64 -8.83
C LEU A 308 6.12 -26.25 -8.90
N ALA A 309 6.70 -26.57 -7.75
CA ALA A 309 8.03 -27.19 -7.65
C ALA A 309 8.07 -28.57 -8.32
N GLN A 310 7.01 -29.37 -8.12
CA GLN A 310 6.88 -30.69 -8.74
C GLN A 310 6.78 -30.60 -10.27
N ALA A 311 6.12 -29.57 -10.81
CA ALA A 311 5.92 -29.41 -12.25
C ALA A 311 7.15 -28.89 -13.01
N GLY A 312 8.06 -28.15 -12.34
CA GLY A 312 9.12 -27.38 -13.00
C GLY A 312 10.53 -28.01 -13.01
N GLY A 313 10.74 -29.14 -12.33
CA GLY A 313 12.07 -29.76 -12.19
C GLY A 313 13.00 -29.05 -11.19
N PRO A 314 14.26 -29.51 -11.02
CA PRO A 314 15.10 -29.13 -9.88
C PRO A 314 15.43 -27.63 -9.76
N LYS A 315 15.70 -26.95 -10.89
CA LYS A 315 16.03 -25.52 -10.89
C LYS A 315 14.82 -24.68 -10.48
N VAL A 316 13.66 -24.95 -11.09
CA VAL A 316 12.40 -24.25 -10.77
C VAL A 316 11.98 -24.53 -9.34
N SER A 317 12.20 -25.74 -8.83
CA SER A 317 11.96 -26.07 -7.42
C SER A 317 12.80 -25.22 -6.46
N ALA A 318 14.07 -24.95 -6.76
CA ALA A 318 14.92 -24.10 -5.93
C ALA A 318 14.48 -22.63 -5.98
N ASP A 319 14.13 -22.14 -7.17
CA ASP A 319 13.62 -20.77 -7.36
C ASP A 319 12.31 -20.57 -6.57
N ILE A 320 11.37 -21.51 -6.65
CA ILE A 320 10.10 -21.48 -5.90
C ILE A 320 10.33 -21.51 -4.39
N ALA A 321 11.28 -22.31 -3.90
CA ALA A 321 11.60 -22.35 -2.48
C ALA A 321 12.14 -21.00 -1.97
N GLY A 322 13.02 -20.36 -2.75
CA GLY A 322 13.52 -19.01 -2.45
C GLY A 322 12.42 -17.95 -2.47
N GLN A 323 11.53 -18.01 -3.48
CA GLN A 323 10.37 -17.13 -3.59
C GLN A 323 9.39 -17.29 -2.41
N LEU A 324 9.07 -18.53 -2.06
CA LEU A 324 8.21 -18.84 -0.91
C LEU A 324 8.80 -18.25 0.36
N ARG A 325 10.09 -18.51 0.63
CA ARG A 325 10.80 -17.97 1.79
C ARG A 325 10.67 -16.45 1.86
N ARG A 326 10.96 -15.73 0.77
CA ARG A 326 10.85 -14.26 0.75
C ARG A 326 9.45 -13.76 1.12
N LEU A 327 8.40 -14.48 0.72
CA LEU A 327 7.02 -14.08 0.99
C LEU A 327 6.54 -14.40 2.41
N ILE A 328 6.99 -15.50 3.03
CA ILE A 328 6.38 -16.01 4.28
C ILE A 328 7.32 -16.13 5.49
N ASP A 329 8.63 -16.05 5.28
CA ASP A 329 9.62 -16.19 6.35
C ASP A 329 9.68 -14.92 7.21
N SER A 330 9.91 -15.09 8.52
CA SER A 330 9.89 -13.98 9.48
C SER A 330 11.03 -13.00 9.30
N ASP A 331 12.17 -13.47 8.78
CA ASP A 331 13.35 -12.64 8.49
C ASP A 331 13.20 -11.85 7.18
N GLU A 332 12.12 -12.08 6.43
CA GLU A 332 11.82 -11.47 5.14
C GLU A 332 10.47 -10.71 5.23
N MET A 333 9.61 -10.79 4.21
CA MET A 333 8.32 -10.09 4.22
C MET A 333 7.30 -10.70 5.19
N GLY A 334 7.53 -11.92 5.66
CA GLY A 334 6.53 -12.71 6.36
C GLY A 334 6.02 -12.09 7.66
N THR A 335 6.86 -11.33 8.39
CA THR A 335 6.44 -10.57 9.57
C THR A 335 6.40 -9.07 9.34
N LEU A 336 7.26 -8.53 8.48
CA LEU A 336 7.32 -7.10 8.17
C LEU A 336 6.00 -6.62 7.56
N PHE A 337 5.48 -7.36 6.59
CA PHE A 337 4.20 -7.10 5.96
C PHE A 337 3.03 -7.58 6.81
N LYS A 338 1.96 -6.82 6.76
CA LYS A 338 0.72 -7.04 7.47
C LYS A 338 -0.45 -7.07 6.49
N VAL A 339 -1.53 -7.68 6.94
CA VAL A 339 -2.76 -7.82 6.18
C VAL A 339 -3.93 -7.38 7.06
N LEU A 340 -4.76 -6.51 6.51
CA LEU A 340 -6.02 -6.06 7.07
C LEU A 340 -7.13 -6.31 6.05
N ALA A 341 -8.22 -6.94 6.49
CA ALA A 341 -9.43 -7.00 5.70
C ALA A 341 -10.49 -6.07 6.28
N LEU A 342 -11.18 -5.36 5.40
CA LEU A 342 -12.39 -4.59 5.72
C LEU A 342 -13.57 -5.32 5.08
N ALA A 343 -14.62 -5.59 5.83
CA ALA A 343 -15.77 -6.33 5.34
C ALA A 343 -17.08 -5.63 5.73
N HIS A 344 -18.12 -5.84 4.92
CA HIS A 344 -19.46 -5.40 5.29
C HIS A 344 -19.84 -5.99 6.67
N PRO A 345 -20.44 -5.21 7.59
CA PRO A 345 -20.60 -5.63 9.00
C PRO A 345 -21.36 -6.94 9.23
N ALA A 346 -22.25 -7.29 8.30
CA ALA A 346 -23.02 -8.53 8.34
C ALA A 346 -22.24 -9.78 7.88
N LEU A 347 -21.05 -9.62 7.30
CA LEU A 347 -20.24 -10.75 6.84
C LEU A 347 -19.43 -11.39 7.98
N PRO A 348 -19.20 -12.70 7.93
CA PRO A 348 -18.30 -13.37 8.85
C PRO A 348 -16.84 -13.01 8.55
N ALA A 349 -15.91 -13.58 9.31
CA ALA A 349 -14.48 -13.40 9.08
C ALA A 349 -14.09 -13.83 7.65
N PRO A 350 -13.38 -12.98 6.91
CA PRO A 350 -12.79 -13.37 5.63
C PRO A 350 -11.73 -14.48 5.82
N PRO A 351 -11.48 -15.30 4.79
CA PRO A 351 -10.44 -16.34 4.86
C PRO A 351 -9.07 -15.72 5.14
N GLY A 352 -8.26 -16.43 5.94
CA GLY A 352 -6.94 -15.97 6.38
C GLY A 352 -6.93 -15.17 7.70
N PHE A 353 -8.09 -14.79 8.24
CA PHE A 353 -8.19 -13.96 9.46
C PHE A 353 -8.69 -14.70 10.71
N VAL A 354 -9.08 -15.96 10.58
CA VAL A 354 -9.44 -16.85 11.67
C VAL A 354 -8.56 -18.09 11.61
N GLY A 355 -8.13 -18.57 12.78
CA GLY A 355 -7.31 -19.76 12.97
C GLY A 355 -7.83 -20.58 14.14
#